data_AF-A0A3B0KV94-F1
#
_entry.id   AF-A0A3B0KV94-F1
#
_cell.length_a   1.000
_cell.length_b   1.000
_cell.length_c   1.000
_cell.angle_alpha   90.00
_cell.angle_beta   90.00
_cell.angle_gamma   90.00
#
_symmetry.space_group_name_H-M   'P 1'
#
loop_
_entity.id
_entity.type
_entity.pdbx_description
1 polymer ?
#
loop_
_entity_poly.entity_id
_entity_poly.type
_entity_poly.pdbx_seq_one_letter_code
_entity_poly.pdbx_strand_id
1 'polypeptide(L)'
;MPLRESQLYYPRLSFAANPGRCTYRGDALESGVKSGISPCQRLTCNADGSILIEGCGKLRIENCNRGERINHGKPFPECCKLKYKCKHIGAAPFYIERDTAEPLLQELQQQ
;
A
#
# COMPACT_ATOMS: atom_id res chain seq x y z
N MET A 1 -39.27 7.13 -36.85
CA MET A 1 -38.80 7.74 -35.58
C MET A 1 -39.01 6.74 -34.44
N PRO A 2 -37.93 6.16 -33.90
CA PRO A 2 -37.85 5.76 -32.48
C PRO A 2 -36.54 6.29 -31.84
N LEU A 3 -36.64 7.02 -30.72
CA LEU A 3 -36.42 6.60 -29.31
C LEU A 3 -34.94 6.56 -28.84
N ARG A 4 -34.61 7.58 -28.02
CA ARG A 4 -33.69 7.66 -26.86
C ARG A 4 -32.61 6.58 -26.69
N GLU A 5 -31.39 7.04 -26.41
CA GLU A 5 -30.63 6.56 -25.24
C GLU A 5 -29.65 7.64 -24.74
N SER A 6 -29.98 8.20 -23.57
CA SER A 6 -29.09 9.01 -22.75
C SER A 6 -28.13 8.07 -22.02
N GLN A 7 -26.98 7.78 -22.61
CA GLN A 7 -25.88 7.15 -21.88
C GLN A 7 -24.79 8.20 -21.65
N LEU A 8 -24.71 8.67 -20.40
CA LEU A 8 -23.52 9.30 -19.84
C LEU A 8 -22.36 8.30 -19.99
N TYR A 9 -21.61 8.43 -21.08
CA TYR A 9 -20.38 7.69 -21.28
C TYR A 9 -19.31 8.34 -20.40
N TYR A 10 -19.25 7.94 -19.13
CA TYR A 10 -17.96 7.96 -18.44
C TYR A 10 -17.01 7.21 -19.36
N PRO A 11 -15.87 7.79 -19.79
CA PRO A 11 -14.92 7.06 -20.60
C PRO A 11 -14.52 5.83 -19.79
N ARG A 12 -15.03 4.67 -20.22
CA ARG A 12 -14.57 3.36 -19.84
C ARG A 12 -13.07 3.43 -20.10
N LEU A 13 -12.28 3.57 -19.03
CA LEU A 13 -10.83 3.72 -19.12
C LEU A 13 -10.36 2.46 -19.83
N SER A 14 -10.06 2.61 -21.10
CA SER A 14 -9.80 1.53 -22.03
C SER A 14 -8.52 0.84 -21.60
N PHE A 15 -8.69 -0.31 -20.94
CA PHE A 15 -7.64 -1.28 -20.61
C PHE A 15 -6.87 -1.79 -21.86
N ALA A 16 -7.23 -1.31 -23.05
CA ALA A 16 -6.70 -1.71 -24.36
C ALA A 16 -5.68 -0.72 -24.94
N ALA A 17 -5.08 0.19 -24.15
CA ALA A 17 -4.20 1.21 -24.72
C ALA A 17 -2.70 0.83 -24.80
N ASN A 18 -2.18 -0.15 -24.05
CA ASN A 18 -0.77 -0.56 -24.17
C ASN A 18 -0.51 -1.98 -23.58
N PRO A 19 -0.43 -3.05 -24.39
CA PRO A 19 0.02 -4.35 -23.88
C PRO A 19 1.46 -4.22 -23.33
N GLY A 20 1.65 -4.55 -22.05
CA GLY A 20 2.95 -4.52 -21.37
C GLY A 20 3.35 -3.18 -20.71
N ARG A 21 2.48 -2.15 -20.69
CA ARG A 21 2.73 -0.92 -19.91
C ARG A 21 1.70 -0.76 -18.81
N CYS A 22 2.16 -0.72 -17.58
CA CYS A 22 1.32 -0.43 -16.42
C CYS A 22 1.12 1.08 -16.27
N THR A 23 -0.07 1.52 -15.88
CA THR A 23 -0.33 2.93 -15.54
C THR A 23 -0.89 3.00 -14.13
N TYR A 24 -0.25 3.78 -13.26
CA TYR A 24 -0.69 3.98 -11.89
C TYR A 24 -0.83 5.47 -11.60
N ARG A 25 -2.03 5.91 -11.18
CA ARG A 25 -2.36 7.32 -10.91
C ARG A 25 -2.08 8.29 -12.07
N GLY A 26 -2.09 7.79 -13.31
CA GLY A 26 -1.80 8.57 -14.51
C GLY A 26 -0.34 8.51 -14.96
N ASP A 27 0.56 7.95 -14.14
CA ASP A 27 1.96 7.77 -14.49
C ASP A 27 2.21 6.39 -15.11
N ALA A 28 3.00 6.36 -16.20
CA ALA A 28 3.47 5.12 -16.78
C ALA A 28 4.52 4.47 -15.87
N LEU A 29 4.30 3.21 -15.52
CA LEU A 29 5.25 2.39 -14.79
C LEU A 29 6.01 1.51 -15.78
N GLU A 30 7.33 1.50 -15.63
CA GLU A 30 8.19 0.50 -16.28
C GLU A 30 7.87 -0.88 -15.71
N SER A 31 8.01 -1.91 -16.55
CA SER A 31 7.91 -3.30 -16.12
C SER A 31 8.92 -3.59 -15.01
N GLY A 32 8.48 -4.30 -13.97
CA GLY A 32 9.30 -4.61 -12.80
C GLY A 32 8.83 -3.93 -11.51
N VAL A 33 9.74 -3.91 -10.51
CA VAL A 33 9.44 -3.52 -9.13
C VAL A 33 9.95 -2.11 -8.85
N LYS A 34 9.07 -1.22 -8.36
CA LYS A 34 9.39 0.13 -7.89
C LYS A 34 9.01 0.30 -6.43
N SER A 35 10.00 0.46 -5.56
CA SER A 35 9.81 0.48 -4.09
C SER A 35 9.92 1.88 -3.46
N GLY A 36 10.10 2.94 -4.25
CA GLY A 36 10.33 4.31 -3.77
C GLY A 36 9.17 5.29 -4.02
N ILE A 37 7.96 4.78 -4.22
CA ILE A 37 6.82 5.61 -4.64
C ILE A 37 6.12 6.15 -3.40
N SER A 38 5.86 7.46 -3.38
CA SER A 38 5.11 8.11 -2.30
C SER A 38 3.60 7.99 -2.54
N PRO A 39 2.78 7.67 -1.53
CA PRO A 39 3.15 7.31 -0.14
C PRO A 39 3.80 5.92 -0.05
N CYS A 40 4.71 5.67 0.92
CA CYS A 40 5.47 4.41 1.12
C CYS A 40 4.71 3.15 0.66
N GLN A 41 5.00 2.72 -0.56
CA GLN A 41 4.40 1.59 -1.23
C GLN A 41 5.38 1.03 -2.26
N ARG A 42 5.23 -0.26 -2.56
CA ARG A 42 5.91 -0.96 -3.64
C ARG A 42 4.89 -1.26 -4.73
N LEU A 43 5.25 -0.92 -5.96
CA LEU A 43 4.48 -1.25 -7.15
C LEU A 43 5.23 -2.29 -7.96
N THR A 44 4.55 -3.34 -8.37
CA THR A 44 5.09 -4.32 -9.30
C THR A 44 4.23 -4.32 -10.55
N CYS A 45 4.82 -3.92 -11.67
CA CYS A 45 4.20 -4.04 -12.98
C CYS A 45 4.54 -5.40 -13.58
N ASN A 46 3.53 -6.25 -13.73
CA ASN A 46 3.65 -7.57 -14.33
C ASN A 46 3.55 -7.49 -15.86
N ALA A 47 4.09 -8.50 -16.54
CA ALA A 47 4.13 -8.55 -18.01
C ALA A 47 2.73 -8.66 -18.66
N ASP A 48 1.74 -9.16 -17.92
CA ASP A 48 0.33 -9.21 -18.32
C ASP A 48 -0.38 -7.85 -18.23
N GLY A 49 0.33 -6.81 -17.76
CA GLY A 49 -0.20 -5.48 -17.53
C GLY A 49 -0.91 -5.31 -16.18
N SER A 50 -0.90 -6.34 -15.32
CA SER A 50 -1.42 -6.21 -13.95
C SER A 50 -0.45 -5.45 -13.05
N ILE A 51 -1.00 -4.71 -12.08
CA ILE A 51 -0.24 -3.93 -11.10
C ILE A 51 -0.51 -4.50 -9.72
N LEU A 52 0.54 -4.96 -9.05
CA LEU A 52 0.50 -5.27 -7.63
C LEU A 52 0.92 -4.03 -6.83
N ILE A 53 0.07 -3.60 -5.89
CA ILE A 53 0.32 -2.46 -5.01
C ILE A 53 0.46 -2.99 -3.59
N GLU A 54 1.65 -2.84 -3.00
CA GLU A 54 1.95 -3.26 -1.64
C GLU A 54 2.23 -2.04 -0.79
N GLY A 55 1.37 -1.78 0.19
CA GLY A 55 1.51 -0.65 1.10
C GLY A 55 1.75 -1.12 2.53
N CYS A 56 2.12 -0.17 3.40
CA CYS A 56 2.18 -0.44 4.83
C CYS A 56 0.79 -0.75 5.39
N GLY A 57 0.67 -1.87 6.10
CA GLY A 57 -0.51 -2.30 6.83
C GLY A 57 -0.95 -1.34 7.93
N LYS A 58 -2.19 -1.56 8.38
CA LYS A 58 -2.82 -0.82 9.48
C LYS A 58 -2.82 -1.66 10.75
N LEU A 59 -1.63 -1.92 11.32
CA LEU A 59 -1.51 -2.62 12.59
C LEU A 59 -2.13 -1.76 13.71
N ARG A 60 -3.09 -2.35 14.44
CA ARG A 60 -3.68 -1.82 15.66
C ARG A 60 -3.21 -2.69 16.81
N ILE A 61 -2.61 -2.08 17.82
CA ILE A 61 -2.12 -2.77 19.02
C ILE A 61 -2.89 -2.21 20.19
N GLU A 62 -3.44 -3.09 21.03
CA GLU A 62 -4.19 -2.68 22.21
C GLU A 62 -3.31 -1.85 23.15
N ASN A 63 -3.90 -0.81 23.75
CA ASN A 63 -3.19 0.10 24.66
C ASN A 63 -1.98 0.84 24.03
N CYS A 64 -1.92 0.87 22.70
CA CYS A 64 -0.85 1.52 21.95
C CYS A 64 -1.41 2.46 20.87
N ASN A 65 -0.95 3.69 20.89
CA ASN A 65 -1.23 4.65 19.82
C ASN A 65 -0.21 4.51 18.70
N ARG A 66 -0.69 4.50 17.46
CA ARG A 66 0.17 4.60 16.27
C ARG A 66 0.95 5.91 16.34
N GLY A 67 2.27 5.83 16.41
CA GLY A 67 3.14 7.01 16.35
C GLY A 67 3.74 7.20 14.96
N GLU A 68 4.93 7.77 14.93
CA GLU A 68 5.60 8.24 13.70
C GLU A 68 6.26 7.11 12.93
N ARG A 69 6.45 7.29 11.61
CA ARG A 69 7.29 6.37 10.83
C ARG A 69 8.73 6.70 11.09
N ILE A 70 9.52 5.67 11.32
CA ILE A 70 10.93 5.82 11.68
C ILE A 70 11.76 6.18 10.44
N ASN A 71 11.42 5.58 9.29
CA ASN A 71 12.23 5.61 8.07
C ASN A 71 11.48 6.19 6.86
N HIS A 72 10.89 7.38 6.99
CA HIS A 72 10.10 8.01 5.92
C HIS A 72 10.79 8.06 4.54
N GLY A 73 12.11 8.22 4.50
CA GLY A 73 12.89 8.34 3.25
C GLY A 73 13.48 7.05 2.70
N LYS A 74 13.24 5.91 3.34
CA LYS A 74 13.71 4.60 2.84
C LYS A 74 12.73 4.01 1.83
N PRO A 75 13.17 3.12 0.93
CA PRO A 75 12.25 2.38 0.08
C PRO A 75 11.41 1.38 0.90
N PHE A 76 10.28 0.95 0.35
CA PHE A 76 9.50 -0.17 0.87
C PHE A 76 10.37 -1.45 0.86
N PRO A 77 10.34 -2.31 1.89
CA PRO A 77 9.46 -2.27 3.08
C PRO A 77 9.96 -1.39 4.23
N GLU A 78 11.19 -0.89 4.18
CA GLU A 78 11.83 -0.23 5.33
C GLU A 78 11.09 1.03 5.81
N CYS A 79 10.41 1.75 4.90
CA CYS A 79 9.59 2.92 5.26
C CYS A 79 8.28 2.60 6.00
N CYS A 80 7.95 1.33 6.19
CA CYS A 80 6.78 0.89 6.95
C CYS A 80 7.03 0.67 8.44
N LYS A 81 8.25 0.89 8.92
CA LYS A 81 8.56 0.82 10.35
C LYS A 81 7.91 1.97 11.11
N LEU A 82 7.07 1.62 12.08
CA LEU A 82 6.31 2.55 12.91
C LEU A 82 6.73 2.42 14.37
N LYS A 83 6.88 3.56 15.04
CA LYS A 83 7.08 3.62 16.49
C LYS A 83 5.73 3.82 17.17
N TYR A 84 5.27 2.85 17.95
CA TYR A 84 4.03 2.93 18.70
C TYR A 84 4.30 3.41 20.13
N LYS A 85 3.42 4.26 20.64
CA LYS A 85 3.45 4.71 22.03
C LYS A 85 2.40 3.94 22.83
N CYS A 86 2.87 3.04 23.68
CA CYS A 86 2.04 2.18 24.51
C CYS A 86 1.94 2.71 25.93
N LYS A 87 0.80 2.45 26.59
CA LYS A 87 0.58 2.82 27.98
C LYS A 87 -0.17 1.71 28.70
N HIS A 88 0.44 1.14 29.74
CA HIS A 88 -0.28 0.29 30.68
C HIS A 88 -0.97 1.14 31.76
N ILE A 89 -2.08 0.62 32.29
CA ILE A 89 -2.79 1.26 33.40
C ILE A 89 -1.84 1.30 34.61
N GLY A 90 -1.63 2.50 35.16
CA GLY A 90 -0.74 2.72 36.31
C GLY A 90 0.75 2.77 36.00
N ALA A 91 1.17 2.65 34.74
CA ALA A 91 2.59 2.70 34.34
C ALA A 91 2.92 3.93 33.46
N ALA A 92 4.20 4.26 33.41
CA ALA A 92 4.73 5.24 32.46
C ALA A 92 4.56 4.73 31.01
N PRO A 93 4.35 5.64 30.04
CA PRO A 93 4.27 5.25 28.64
C PRO A 93 5.63 4.75 28.13
N PHE A 94 5.61 3.74 27.27
CA PHE A 94 6.79 3.15 26.63
C PHE A 94 6.60 3.08 25.11
N TYR A 95 7.69 2.83 24.39
CA TYR A 95 7.68 2.80 22.93
C TYR A 95 8.05 1.41 22.42
N ILE A 96 7.36 0.96 21.38
CA ILE A 96 7.69 -0.26 20.65
C ILE A 96 7.81 0.05 19.17
N GLU A 97 8.63 -0.70 18.47
CA GLU A 97 8.79 -0.59 17.02
C GLU A 97 8.20 -1.81 16.34
N ARG A 98 7.45 -1.60 15.26
CA ARG A 98 6.85 -2.69 14.46
C ARG A 98 6.99 -2.39 12.99
N ASP A 99 7.34 -3.42 12.24
CA ASP A 99 7.23 -3.41 10.78
C ASP A 99 5.75 -3.58 10.41
N THR A 100 5.30 -2.80 9.43
CA THR A 100 3.94 -2.91 8.90
C THR A 100 3.92 -3.20 7.40
N ALA A 101 5.07 -3.39 6.75
CA ALA A 101 5.12 -3.84 5.37
C ALA A 101 4.74 -5.31 5.22
N GLU A 102 4.93 -6.11 6.27
CA GLU A 102 4.63 -7.53 6.23
C GLU A 102 3.10 -7.72 6.20
N PRO A 103 2.57 -8.59 5.31
CA PRO A 103 1.27 -9.19 5.53
C PRO A 103 1.29 -9.82 6.93
N LEU A 104 0.15 -9.91 7.59
CA LEU A 104 -0.02 -10.63 8.86
C LEU A 104 0.25 -12.16 8.70
N LEU A 105 1.41 -12.55 8.18
CA LEU A 105 1.88 -13.91 7.97
C LEU A 105 2.66 -14.45 9.18
N GLN A 106 2.63 -13.75 10.32
CA GLN A 106 3.12 -14.29 11.58
C GLN A 106 2.09 -15.11 12.37
N GLU A 107 0.92 -15.42 11.80
CA GLU A 107 -0.01 -16.41 12.36
C GLU A 107 0.05 -17.81 11.69
N LEU A 108 0.96 -18.05 10.72
CA LEU A 108 1.10 -19.35 10.05
C LEU A 108 2.42 -20.10 10.33
N GLN A 109 3.20 -19.69 11.32
CA GLN A 109 4.36 -20.47 11.81
C GLN A 109 4.20 -21.01 13.23
N GLN A 110 2.97 -21.05 13.76
CA GLN A 110 2.64 -21.83 14.97
C GLN A 110 1.51 -22.83 14.66
N GLN A 111 1.83 -23.86 13.87
CA GLN A 111 1.16 -25.15 13.91
C GLN A 111 2.21 -26.24 14.00
#